data_AF-A0A952Q391-F1
#
_entry.id   AF-A0A952Q391-F1
#
_cell.length_a   1.000
_cell.length_b   1.000
_cell.length_c   1.000
_cell.angle_alpha   90.00
_cell.angle_beta   90.00
_cell.angle_gamma   90.00
#
_symmetry.space_group_name_H-M   'P 1'
#
loop_
_entity.id
_entity.type
_entity.pdbx_description
1 polymer ?
#
loop_
_entity_poly.entity_id
_entity_poly.type
_entity_poly.pdbx_seq_one_letter_code
_entity_poly.pdbx_strand_id
1 'polypeptide(L)'
;MSQGSSVPAVIAYLPILGWLYVYLFQRKNSLALFHLRQSIGLFLFLLGVFVGWVVLAYVLALVPYMAVISVSLFAIVIAAYIFGVVAWVMGILNALKQTSTPLPFFGRWATRLPIT
;
A
#
# COMPACT_ATOMS: atom_id res chain seq x y z
N MET A 1 25.42 -6.59 -9.56
CA MET A 1 24.42 -5.97 -10.46
C MET A 1 24.44 -4.48 -10.17
N SER A 2 24.61 -3.62 -11.18
CA SER A 2 24.50 -2.17 -10.98
C SER A 2 23.12 -1.89 -10.39
N GLN A 3 23.08 -1.34 -9.17
CA GLN A 3 21.81 -0.88 -8.60
C GLN A 3 21.34 0.28 -9.49
N GLY A 4 20.23 0.09 -10.20
CA GLY A 4 19.60 1.16 -10.96
C GLY A 4 19.30 2.35 -10.04
N SER A 5 19.12 3.54 -10.61
CA SER A 5 18.89 4.75 -9.82
C SER A 5 17.75 4.57 -8.81
N SER A 6 17.90 5.17 -7.61
CA SER A 6 16.89 5.16 -6.55
C SER A 6 15.70 6.07 -6.86
N VAL A 7 15.87 7.01 -7.80
CA VAL A 7 14.83 7.99 -8.19
C VAL A 7 13.55 7.30 -8.67
N PRO A 8 13.57 6.35 -9.63
CA PRO A 8 12.43 5.51 -9.97
C PRO A 8 11.76 4.81 -8.77
N ALA A 9 12.55 4.33 -7.81
CA ALA A 9 12.02 3.64 -6.63
C ALA A 9 11.28 4.58 -5.69
N VAL A 10 11.74 5.83 -5.56
CA VAL A 10 11.03 6.88 -4.82
C VAL A 10 9.78 7.31 -5.58
N ILE A 11 9.87 7.50 -6.90
CA ILE A 11 8.73 7.83 -7.77
C ILE A 11 7.61 6.78 -7.65
N ALA A 12 7.95 5.51 -7.43
CA ALA A 12 6.97 4.45 -7.24
C ALA A 12 5.96 4.71 -6.09
N TYR A 13 6.28 5.59 -5.14
CA TYR A 13 5.40 6.00 -4.04
C TYR A 13 4.47 7.17 -4.37
N LEU A 14 4.51 7.70 -5.59
CA LEU A 14 3.48 8.60 -6.13
C LEU A 14 2.41 7.73 -6.82
N PRO A 15 1.23 7.52 -6.20
CA PRO A 15 0.23 6.60 -6.75
C PRO A 15 -0.22 7.01 -8.14
N ILE A 16 -0.66 6.04 -8.93
CA ILE A 16 -1.12 6.19 -10.33
C ILE A 16 0.00 6.64 -11.28
N LEU A 17 0.50 7.88 -11.15
CA LEU A 17 1.51 8.44 -12.05
C LEU A 17 2.86 7.73 -11.90
N GLY A 18 3.33 7.57 -10.66
CA GLY A 18 4.57 6.88 -10.38
C GLY A 18 4.49 5.39 -10.71
N TRP A 19 3.32 4.79 -10.50
CA TRP A 19 3.08 3.39 -10.88
C TRP A 19 3.19 3.18 -12.38
N LEU A 20 2.50 4.01 -13.16
CA LEU A 20 2.55 3.96 -14.61
C LEU A 20 3.96 4.22 -15.13
N TYR A 21 4.64 5.22 -14.59
CA TYR A 21 6.02 5.53 -14.96
C TYR A 21 6.96 4.35 -14.74
N VAL A 22 6.96 3.76 -13.53
CA VAL A 22 7.85 2.64 -13.22
C VAL A 22 7.50 1.41 -14.05
N TYR A 23 6.20 1.11 -14.16
CA TYR A 23 5.74 -0.03 -14.93
C TYR A 23 6.04 0.08 -16.42
N LEU A 24 5.96 1.26 -17.04
CA LEU A 24 6.23 1.41 -18.47
C LEU A 24 7.71 1.59 -18.79
N PHE A 25 8.45 2.36 -17.99
CA PHE A 25 9.79 2.84 -18.37
C PHE A 25 10.94 2.29 -17.52
N GLN A 26 10.66 1.64 -16.38
CA GLN A 26 11.69 1.23 -15.42
C GLN A 26 11.65 -0.29 -15.12
N ARG A 27 11.12 -1.11 -16.03
CA ARG A 27 11.03 -2.59 -15.86
C ARG A 27 12.38 -3.29 -15.65
N LYS A 28 13.49 -2.71 -16.12
CA LYS A 28 14.84 -3.27 -15.91
C LYS A 28 15.43 -2.92 -14.55
N ASN A 29 14.81 -2.01 -13.80
CA ASN A 29 15.25 -1.59 -12.48
C ASN A 29 14.53 -2.41 -11.40
N SER A 30 15.20 -3.44 -10.88
CA SER A 30 14.64 -4.34 -9.86
C SER A 30 14.26 -3.62 -8.57
N LEU A 31 15.01 -2.60 -8.16
CA LEU A 31 14.70 -1.77 -6.99
C LEU A 31 13.40 -0.99 -7.23
N ALA A 32 13.24 -0.38 -8.40
CA ALA A 32 12.03 0.35 -8.76
C ALA A 32 10.80 -0.57 -8.80
N LEU A 33 10.92 -1.75 -9.43
CA LEU A 33 9.85 -2.74 -9.47
C LEU A 33 9.49 -3.27 -8.07
N PHE A 34 10.48 -3.46 -7.19
CA PHE A 34 10.21 -3.83 -5.80
C PHE A 34 9.36 -2.77 -5.09
N HIS A 35 9.75 -1.50 -5.17
CA HIS A 35 9.01 -0.41 -4.51
C HIS A 35 7.66 -0.11 -5.15
N LEU A 36 7.51 -0.35 -6.46
CA LEU A 36 6.22 -0.36 -7.14
C LEU A 36 5.27 -1.39 -6.56
N ARG A 37 5.75 -2.62 -6.36
CA ARG A 37 4.95 -3.68 -5.72
C ARG A 37 4.58 -3.29 -4.28
N GLN A 38 5.51 -2.74 -3.51
CA GLN A 38 5.23 -2.29 -2.13
C GLN A 38 4.19 -1.16 -2.07
N SER A 39 4.27 -0.16 -2.96
CA SER A 39 3.33 0.96 -2.95
C SER A 39 1.93 0.57 -3.43
N ILE A 40 1.83 -0.31 -4.44
CA ILE A 40 0.55 -0.92 -4.84
C ILE A 40 0.00 -1.79 -3.70
N GLY A 41 0.85 -2.58 -3.05
CA GLY A 41 0.46 -3.39 -1.90
C GLY A 41 -0.09 -2.57 -0.74
N LEU A 42 0.51 -1.41 -0.45
CA LEU A 42 0.03 -0.47 0.55
C LEU A 42 -1.36 0.06 0.18
N PHE A 43 -1.55 0.47 -1.07
CA PHE A 43 -2.86 0.92 -1.55
C PHE A 43 -3.92 -0.18 -1.44
N LEU A 44 -3.62 -1.40 -1.88
CA LEU A 44 -4.54 -2.53 -1.82
C LEU A 44 -4.86 -2.93 -0.38
N PHE A 45 -3.90 -2.84 0.54
CA PHE A 45 -4.13 -3.05 1.97
C PHE A 45 -5.14 -2.02 2.53
N LEU A 46 -4.91 -0.72 2.29
CA LEU A 46 -5.81 0.34 2.77
C LEU A 46 -7.21 0.23 2.14
N LEU A 47 -7.27 -0.05 0.83
CA LEU A 47 -8.52 -0.29 0.13
C LEU A 47 -9.26 -1.50 0.71
N GLY A 48 -8.55 -2.60 1.00
CA GLY A 48 -9.11 -3.80 1.61
C GLY A 48 -9.70 -3.54 2.99
N VAL A 49 -9.00 -2.77 3.84
CA VAL A 49 -9.52 -2.38 5.16
C VAL A 49 -10.78 -1.52 5.02
N PHE A 50 -10.78 -0.54 4.12
CA PHE A 50 -11.94 0.32 3.89
C PHE A 50 -13.15 -0.47 3.36
N VAL A 51 -12.97 -1.28 2.32
CA VAL A 51 -14.03 -2.13 1.75
C VAL A 51 -14.53 -3.14 2.79
N GLY A 52 -13.64 -3.73 3.58
CA GLY A 52 -14.02 -4.64 4.67
C GLY A 52 -14.91 -3.96 5.72
N TRP A 53 -14.58 -2.71 6.11
CA TRP A 53 -15.45 -1.93 6.98
C TRP A 53 -16.79 -1.61 6.33
N VAL A 54 -16.84 -1.22 5.05
CA VAL A 54 -18.11 -0.94 4.34
C VAL A 54 -19.02 -2.17 4.35
N VAL A 55 -18.49 -3.34 4.02
CA VAL A 55 -19.26 -4.60 4.01
C VAL A 55 -19.75 -4.94 5.42
N LEU A 56 -18.88 -4.84 6.43
CA LEU A 56 -19.26 -5.09 7.82
C LEU A 56 -20.34 -4.11 8.31
N ALA A 57 -20.19 -2.82 7.98
CA ALA A 57 -21.13 -1.79 8.36
C ALA A 57 -22.50 -2.02 7.71
N TYR A 58 -22.53 -2.42 6.45
CA TYR A 58 -23.76 -2.80 5.75
C TYR A 58 -24.45 -3.98 6.43
N VAL A 59 -23.72 -5.06 6.74
CA VAL A 59 -24.28 -6.24 7.42
C VAL A 59 -24.84 -5.89 8.80
N LEU A 60 -24.11 -5.09 9.59
CA LEU A 60 -24.57 -4.67 10.91
C LEU A 60 -25.81 -3.77 10.85
N ALA A 61 -25.94 -2.94 9.81
CA ALA A 61 -27.11 -2.08 9.63
C ALA A 61 -28.41 -2.87 9.36
N LEU A 62 -28.32 -4.15 8.96
CA LEU A 62 -29.48 -5.02 8.79
C LEU A 62 -30.13 -5.40 10.13
N VAL A 63 -29.41 -5.29 11.24
CA VAL A 63 -29.90 -5.59 12.59
C VAL A 63 -30.32 -4.28 13.27
N PRO A 64 -31.58 -4.17 13.78
CA PRO A 64 -32.02 -2.98 14.50
C PRO A 64 -31.06 -2.60 15.64
N TYR A 65 -30.83 -1.29 15.81
CA TYR A 65 -29.93 -0.70 16.81
C TYR A 65 -28.42 -0.98 16.64
N MET A 66 -28.00 -1.87 15.75
CA MET A 66 -26.58 -2.21 15.54
C MET A 66 -25.81 -1.24 14.64
N ALA A 67 -26.51 -0.33 13.94
CA ALA A 67 -25.89 0.69 13.09
C ALA A 67 -24.98 1.65 13.87
N VAL A 68 -25.21 1.86 15.17
CA VAL A 68 -24.33 2.70 16.01
C VAL A 68 -22.96 2.05 16.16
N ILE A 69 -22.90 0.73 16.29
CA ILE A 69 -21.65 -0.03 16.44
C ILE A 69 -20.83 0.05 15.15
N SER A 70 -21.47 0.00 13.97
CA SER A 70 -20.74 0.09 12.70
C SER A 70 -20.03 1.43 12.51
N VAL A 71 -20.64 2.54 12.97
CA VAL A 71 -20.02 3.87 12.97
C VAL A 71 -18.78 3.88 13.88
N SER A 72 -18.86 3.31 15.08
CA SER A 72 -17.70 3.23 15.99
C SER A 72 -16.54 2.42 15.41
N LEU A 73 -16.83 1.38 14.61
CA LEU A 73 -15.80 0.57 13.95
C LEU A 73 -15.02 1.32 12.87
N PHE A 74 -15.46 2.49 12.42
CA PHE A 74 -14.69 3.33 11.49
C PHE A 74 -13.34 3.77 12.09
N ALA A 75 -13.19 3.75 13.42
CA ALA A 75 -11.91 3.96 14.09
C ALA A 75 -10.80 3.01 13.59
N ILE A 76 -11.15 1.79 13.15
CA ILE A 76 -10.19 0.83 12.56
C ILE A 76 -9.65 1.35 11.23
N VAL A 77 -10.52 1.96 10.41
CA VAL A 77 -10.12 2.59 9.13
C VAL A 77 -9.17 3.75 9.41
N ILE A 78 -9.51 4.61 10.36
CA ILE A 78 -8.64 5.74 10.75
C ILE A 78 -7.26 5.22 11.19
N ALA A 79 -7.22 4.23 12.07
CA ALA A 79 -5.97 3.63 12.54
C ALA A 79 -5.15 3.03 11.38
N ALA A 80 -5.80 2.35 10.44
CA ALA A 80 -5.14 1.79 9.26
C ALA A 80 -4.56 2.87 8.34
N TYR A 81 -5.24 4.00 8.15
CA TYR A 81 -4.71 5.12 7.35
C TYR A 81 -3.55 5.83 8.04
N ILE A 82 -3.59 6.01 9.37
CA ILE A 82 -2.44 6.52 10.14
C ILE A 82 -1.24 5.58 9.96
N PHE A 83 -1.44 4.28 10.15
CA PHE A 83 -0.43 3.28 9.86
C PHE A 83 0.06 3.35 8.40
N GLY A 84 -0.85 3.57 7.46
CA GLY A 84 -0.56 3.69 6.04
C GLY A 84 0.37 4.86 5.71
N VAL A 85 0.19 6.02 6.35
CA VAL A 85 1.11 7.16 6.23
C VAL A 85 2.50 6.79 6.75
N VAL A 86 2.59 6.12 7.91
CA VAL A 86 3.87 5.66 8.46
C VAL A 86 4.54 4.65 7.52
N ALA A 87 3.79 3.68 6.99
CA ALA A 87 4.28 2.70 6.02
C ALA A 87 4.74 3.34 4.71
N TRP A 88 4.02 4.36 4.24
CA TRP A 88 4.39 5.14 3.05
C TRP A 88 5.74 5.85 3.25
N VAL A 89 5.92 6.54 4.38
CA VAL A 89 7.20 7.19 4.72
C VAL A 89 8.33 6.18 4.87
N MET A 90 8.11 5.07 5.59
CA MET A 90 9.10 3.98 5.68
C MET A 90 9.49 3.45 4.31
N GLY A 91 8.52 3.31 3.42
CA GLY A 91 8.72 2.86 2.06
C GLY A 91 9.63 3.78 1.26
N ILE A 92 9.41 5.09 1.35
CA ILE A 92 10.24 6.12 0.72
C ILE A 92 11.65 6.11 1.31
N LEU A 93 11.78 6.03 2.64
CA LEU A 93 13.08 5.97 3.31
C LEU A 93 13.89 4.74 2.89
N ASN A 94 13.24 3.58 2.72
CA ASN A 94 13.89 2.37 2.22
C ASN A 94 14.34 2.53 0.76
N ALA A 95 13.53 3.17 -0.09
CA ALA A 95 13.90 3.48 -1.47
C ALA A 95 15.11 4.42 -1.56
N LEU A 96 15.15 5.46 -0.72
CA LEU A 96 16.29 6.38 -0.62
C LEU A 96 17.56 5.67 -0.15
N LYS A 97 17.43 4.70 0.78
CA LYS A 97 18.51 3.84 1.26
C LYS A 97 18.88 2.72 0.28
N GLN A 98 18.19 2.59 -0.86
CA GLN A 98 18.37 1.51 -1.84
C GLN A 98 18.19 0.12 -1.24
N THR A 99 17.28 -0.04 -0.27
CA THR A 99 17.01 -1.32 0.37
C THR A 99 15.66 -1.89 -0.05
N SER A 100 15.66 -3.17 -0.41
CA SER A 100 14.44 -3.92 -0.73
C SER A 100 13.81 -4.55 0.51
N THR A 101 13.59 -3.74 1.55
CA THR A 101 12.97 -4.19 2.81
C THR A 101 11.44 -4.13 2.68
N PRO A 102 10.72 -5.26 2.84
CA PRO A 102 9.27 -5.27 2.77
C PRO A 102 8.63 -4.45 3.88
N LEU A 103 7.53 -3.76 3.57
CA LEU A 103 6.74 -3.04 4.56
C LEU A 103 6.08 -4.02 5.55
N PRO A 104 5.83 -3.59 6.80
CA PRO A 104 5.20 -4.44 7.81
C PRO A 104 3.78 -4.84 7.42
N PHE A 105 3.31 -5.96 7.98
CA PHE A 105 1.99 -6.60 7.78
C PHE A 105 1.69 -7.12 6.37
N PHE A 106 1.80 -6.29 5.33
CA PHE A 106 1.38 -6.65 3.96
C PHE A 106 2.55 -6.74 2.97
N GLY A 107 3.74 -6.23 3.31
CA GLY A 107 4.84 -6.09 2.34
C GLY A 107 5.32 -7.41 1.75
N ARG A 108 5.31 -8.52 2.52
CA ARG A 108 5.66 -9.86 2.03
C ARG A 108 4.65 -10.43 1.04
N TRP A 109 3.38 -10.04 1.15
CA TRP A 109 2.37 -10.37 0.16
C TRP A 109 2.53 -9.47 -1.07
N ALA A 110 2.78 -8.17 -0.85
CA ALA A 110 2.98 -7.20 -1.91
C ALA A 110 4.15 -7.58 -2.85
N THR A 111 5.24 -8.15 -2.33
CA THR A 111 6.36 -8.62 -3.19
C THR A 111 5.96 -9.71 -4.20
N ARG A 112 4.85 -10.41 -3.97
CA ARG A 112 4.34 -11.48 -4.84
C ARG A 112 3.38 -10.99 -5.91
N LEU A 113 3.09 -9.68 -5.97
CA LEU A 113 2.25 -9.12 -7.03
C LEU A 113 2.87 -9.41 -8.41
N PRO A 114 2.09 -9.89 -9.39
CA PRO A 114 2.56 -10.32 -10.70
C PRO A 114 2.87 -9.13 -11.62
N ILE A 115 3.80 -8.29 -11.18
CA ILE A 115 4.29 -7.10 -11.90
C ILE A 115 5.71 -7.42 -12.33
N THR A 116 5.92 -7.78 -13.59
CA THR A 116 7.22 -8.15 -14.19
C THR A 116 7.67 -7.12 -15.22
#